data_AF-A0A565A619-F1
#
_entry.id   AF-A0A565A619-F1
#
_cell.length_a   1.000
_cell.length_b   1.000
_cell.length_c   1.000
_cell.angle_alpha   90.00
_cell.angle_beta   90.00
_cell.angle_gamma   90.00
#
_symmetry.space_group_name_H-M   'P 1'
#
loop_
_entity.id
_entity.type
_entity.pdbx_description
1 polymer ?
#
loop_
_entity_poly.entity_id
_entity_poly.type
_entity_poly.pdbx_seq_one_letter_code
_entity_poly.pdbx_strand_id
1 'polypeptide(L)'
;MVVSQTSDKFDFFNNVEHEELYKALKQTNDVTTHSKCSGDCPYIAYSNFTIRKYDNLCKKLNKLFSYLCFKEGKLVILPNLKSSDYEYLNYWLNVELENNKKKFSEIKEQLNNNMKNDENSCFNKDTFKEKLHHIEKSDFEYMNILDNLYKNYAEIIIMGTMGSNGQEGQCYKYSEKCYNNYESAIMKNPGKNTDFYKALQKFKEKYISLYDYDMLVGICDTKELKKLRSDEEILETLSKMIAEQNRKKSMVTNTLVPTIGLTSSFIFLYMFTPFGTWIRSKIKPRNNVISQSEKRHHPLEHTYDPEKNNDAKNPYNISYGP
;
A
#
# COMPACT_ATOMS: atom_id res chain seq x y z
N MET A 1 6.99 -32.38 -25.81
CA MET A 1 6.74 -31.51 -24.66
C MET A 1 6.74 -30.08 -25.15
N VAL A 2 5.57 -29.46 -25.28
CA VAL A 2 5.47 -28.02 -25.51
C VAL A 2 5.75 -27.38 -24.16
N VAL A 3 6.90 -26.71 -24.04
CA VAL A 3 7.18 -25.85 -22.89
C VAL A 3 6.13 -24.74 -22.96
N SER A 4 5.18 -24.78 -22.03
CA SER A 4 4.30 -23.64 -21.78
C SER A 4 5.22 -22.48 -21.43
N GLN A 5 5.39 -21.54 -22.36
CA GLN A 5 5.91 -20.22 -22.01
C GLN A 5 4.90 -19.65 -21.02
N THR A 6 5.27 -19.64 -19.74
CA THR A 6 4.57 -18.86 -18.73
C THR A 6 4.65 -17.41 -19.20
N SER A 7 3.52 -16.90 -19.71
CA SER A 7 3.36 -15.50 -20.09
C SER A 7 3.77 -14.64 -18.90
N ASP A 8 4.71 -13.71 -19.11
CA ASP A 8 5.14 -12.77 -18.07
C ASP A 8 3.92 -11.98 -17.61
N LYS A 9 3.59 -12.11 -16.32
CA LYS A 9 2.34 -11.61 -15.73
C LYS A 9 2.16 -10.10 -15.83
N PHE A 10 3.25 -9.36 -15.95
CA PHE A 10 3.24 -7.89 -15.99
C PHE A 10 3.57 -7.35 -17.38
N ASP A 11 3.78 -8.21 -18.38
CA ASP A 11 4.25 -7.77 -19.70
C ASP A 11 3.25 -6.87 -20.43
N PHE A 12 1.96 -6.98 -20.12
CA PHE A 12 0.96 -6.08 -20.70
C PHE A 12 1.24 -4.61 -20.41
N PHE A 13 1.87 -4.27 -19.27
CA PHE A 13 2.29 -2.90 -19.00
C PHE A 13 3.28 -2.39 -20.06
N ASN A 14 4.04 -3.24 -20.73
CA ASN A 14 4.97 -2.78 -21.76
C ASN A 14 4.29 -2.50 -23.10
N ASN A 15 3.12 -3.13 -23.31
CA ASN A 15 2.43 -3.23 -24.58
C ASN A 15 1.17 -2.34 -24.65
N VAL A 16 0.98 -1.43 -23.69
CA VAL A 16 -0.10 -0.42 -23.69
C VAL A 16 0.44 0.97 -23.96
N GLU A 17 -0.41 1.81 -24.55
CA GLU A 17 -0.13 3.23 -24.78
C GLU A 17 -0.46 4.03 -23.50
N HIS A 18 0.51 4.11 -22.58
CA HIS A 18 0.31 4.70 -21.24
C HIS A 18 -0.19 6.14 -21.26
N GLU A 19 0.25 6.95 -22.21
CA GLU A 19 -0.20 8.34 -22.34
C GLU A 19 -1.68 8.42 -22.69
N GLU A 20 -2.15 7.53 -23.58
CA GLU A 20 -3.55 7.48 -24.00
C GLU A 20 -4.44 6.96 -22.86
N LEU A 21 -4.02 5.88 -22.19
CA LEU A 21 -4.67 5.37 -20.99
C LEU A 21 -4.76 6.45 -19.90
N TYR A 22 -3.66 7.17 -19.67
CA TYR A 22 -3.60 8.19 -18.64
C TYR A 22 -4.51 9.39 -18.93
N LYS A 23 -4.55 9.86 -20.19
CA LYS A 23 -5.50 10.89 -20.64
C LYS A 23 -6.95 10.43 -20.44
N ALA A 24 -7.27 9.19 -20.85
CA ALA A 24 -8.60 8.62 -20.66
C ALA A 24 -8.98 8.56 -19.17
N LEU A 25 -8.07 8.13 -18.30
CA LEU A 25 -8.28 8.09 -16.85
C LEU A 25 -8.53 9.48 -16.25
N LYS A 26 -7.77 10.51 -16.63
CA LYS A 26 -8.00 11.90 -16.20
C LYS A 26 -9.41 12.36 -16.57
N GLN A 27 -9.81 12.14 -17.82
CA GLN A 27 -11.13 12.54 -18.31
C GLN A 27 -12.28 11.81 -17.59
N THR A 28 -12.09 10.54 -17.22
CA THR A 28 -13.13 9.80 -16.49
C THR A 28 -13.40 10.31 -15.08
N ASN A 29 -12.41 10.94 -14.46
CA ASN A 29 -12.51 11.54 -13.13
C ASN A 29 -12.99 13.00 -13.16
N ASP A 30 -13.03 13.64 -14.33
CA ASP A 30 -13.54 14.99 -14.48
C ASP A 30 -15.07 15.01 -14.40
N VAL A 31 -15.61 15.76 -13.45
CA VAL A 31 -17.04 15.91 -13.18
C VAL A 31 -17.74 16.72 -14.28
N THR A 32 -17.00 17.54 -15.02
CA THR A 32 -17.53 18.41 -16.08
C THR A 32 -17.79 17.66 -17.38
N THR A 33 -17.20 16.48 -17.57
CA THR A 33 -17.48 15.64 -18.73
C THR A 33 -18.86 14.98 -18.54
N HIS A 34 -19.87 15.51 -19.23
CA HIS A 34 -21.18 14.89 -19.30
C HIS A 34 -21.01 13.40 -19.63
N SER A 35 -21.55 12.52 -18.80
CA SER A 35 -21.55 11.10 -19.13
C SER A 35 -22.26 10.95 -20.47
N LYS A 36 -21.59 10.38 -21.48
CA LYS A 36 -22.22 9.92 -22.74
C LYS A 36 -23.35 8.89 -22.53
N CYS A 37 -23.72 8.62 -21.27
CA CYS A 37 -24.73 7.69 -20.83
C CYS A 37 -25.87 8.41 -20.10
N SER A 38 -26.59 9.28 -20.79
CA SER A 38 -27.93 9.73 -20.35
C SER A 38 -29.05 8.78 -20.83
N GLY A 39 -28.72 7.75 -21.62
CA GLY A 39 -29.60 6.67 -22.09
C GLY A 39 -28.84 5.33 -22.19
N ASP A 40 -29.07 4.54 -23.24
CA ASP A 40 -28.35 3.28 -23.47
C ASP A 40 -26.86 3.54 -23.71
N CYS A 41 -26.03 3.12 -22.76
CA CYS A 41 -24.59 3.22 -22.92
C CYS A 41 -24.07 2.41 -24.11
N PRO A 42 -22.97 2.86 -24.75
CA PRO A 42 -22.43 2.22 -25.94
C PRO A 42 -21.83 0.83 -25.69
N TYR A 43 -21.27 0.54 -24.50
CA TYR A 43 -20.54 -0.71 -24.26
C TYR A 43 -21.14 -1.59 -23.15
N ILE A 44 -21.58 -0.99 -22.04
CA ILE A 44 -22.19 -1.72 -20.91
C ILE A 44 -23.57 -1.14 -20.62
N ALA A 45 -24.62 -1.91 -20.87
CA ALA A 45 -26.00 -1.57 -20.55
C ALA A 45 -26.28 -1.73 -19.03
N TYR A 46 -25.68 -0.86 -18.21
CA TYR A 46 -25.76 -1.00 -16.75
C TYR A 46 -27.16 -0.74 -16.17
N SER A 47 -28.06 -0.13 -16.95
CA SER A 47 -29.50 -0.04 -16.63
C SER A 47 -30.13 -1.40 -16.37
N ASN A 48 -29.60 -2.46 -17.00
CA ASN A 48 -30.07 -3.84 -16.86
C ASN A 48 -29.45 -4.58 -15.67
N PHE A 49 -28.57 -3.94 -14.90
CA PHE A 49 -27.94 -4.60 -13.77
C PHE A 49 -28.96 -4.87 -12.66
N THR A 50 -28.96 -6.08 -12.13
CA THR A 50 -29.74 -6.40 -10.93
C THR A 50 -29.13 -5.77 -9.66
N ILE A 51 -27.84 -5.40 -9.69
CA ILE A 51 -27.11 -4.83 -8.55
C ILE A 51 -26.68 -3.38 -8.86
N ARG A 52 -27.53 -2.41 -8.49
CA ARG A 52 -27.32 -0.97 -8.78
C ARG A 52 -26.11 -0.32 -8.10
N LYS A 53 -25.49 -0.98 -7.11
CA LYS A 53 -24.27 -0.46 -6.43
C LYS A 53 -23.07 -0.33 -7.37
N TYR A 54 -23.14 -0.91 -8.58
CA TYR A 54 -22.10 -0.84 -9.60
C TYR A 54 -22.33 0.23 -10.68
N ASP A 55 -23.47 0.94 -10.67
CA ASP A 55 -23.82 1.92 -11.71
C ASP A 55 -22.71 2.95 -11.96
N ASN A 56 -22.16 3.55 -10.89
CA ASN A 56 -21.09 4.55 -11.02
C ASN A 56 -19.78 3.95 -11.57
N LEU A 57 -19.47 2.71 -11.22
CA LEU A 57 -18.31 1.99 -11.77
C LEU A 57 -18.50 1.78 -13.27
N CYS A 58 -19.67 1.29 -13.69
CA CYS A 58 -19.98 1.06 -15.09
C CYS A 58 -20.06 2.35 -15.93
N LYS A 59 -20.50 3.46 -15.33
CA LYS A 59 -20.40 4.78 -15.96
C LYS A 59 -18.94 5.14 -16.24
N LYS A 60 -18.02 4.91 -15.29
CA LYS A 60 -16.58 5.12 -15.50
C LYS A 60 -16.01 4.19 -16.58
N LEU A 61 -16.33 2.89 -16.57
CA LEU A 61 -15.88 1.96 -17.62
C LEU A 61 -16.35 2.39 -19.01
N ASN A 62 -17.63 2.74 -19.17
CA ASN A 62 -18.15 3.23 -20.44
C ASN A 62 -17.41 4.48 -20.91
N LYS A 63 -17.15 5.43 -20.01
CA LYS A 63 -16.33 6.62 -20.33
C LYS A 63 -14.94 6.20 -20.79
N LEU A 64 -14.26 5.29 -20.08
CA LEU A 64 -12.93 4.80 -20.46
C LEU A 64 -12.94 4.20 -21.87
N PHE A 65 -13.84 3.25 -22.15
CA PHE A 65 -13.97 2.66 -23.48
C PHE A 65 -14.28 3.73 -24.54
N SER A 66 -15.14 4.70 -24.25
CA SER A 66 -15.41 5.81 -25.17
C SER A 66 -14.15 6.61 -25.48
N TYR A 67 -13.31 6.93 -24.49
CA TYR A 67 -12.07 7.70 -24.75
C TYR A 67 -11.03 6.89 -25.51
N LEU A 68 -10.87 5.60 -25.17
CA LEU A 68 -9.87 4.75 -25.82
C LEU A 68 -10.29 4.41 -27.26
N CYS A 69 -11.59 4.26 -27.52
CA CYS A 69 -12.10 3.97 -28.85
C CYS A 69 -12.39 5.20 -29.72
N PHE A 70 -12.57 6.40 -29.15
CA PHE A 70 -12.83 7.61 -29.94
C PHE A 70 -11.79 8.67 -29.62
N LYS A 71 -10.82 8.84 -30.53
CA LYS A 71 -9.90 9.98 -30.51
C LYS A 71 -10.60 11.18 -31.15
N GLU A 72 -10.82 12.25 -30.39
CA GLU A 72 -11.35 13.50 -30.94
C GLU A 72 -10.50 13.98 -32.12
N GLY A 73 -11.14 14.23 -33.27
CA GLY A 73 -10.54 14.97 -34.38
C GLY A 73 -9.72 14.19 -35.42
N LYS A 74 -9.69 12.84 -35.41
CA LYS A 74 -9.00 12.08 -36.46
C LYS A 74 -9.87 10.96 -37.05
N LEU A 75 -10.18 11.09 -38.34
CA LEU A 75 -10.69 10.05 -39.26
C LEU A 75 -9.59 8.99 -39.52
N VAL A 76 -9.08 8.38 -38.46
CA VAL A 76 -8.12 7.27 -38.56
C VAL A 76 -8.90 6.01 -38.27
N ILE A 77 -8.75 5.00 -39.13
CA ILE A 77 -9.18 3.62 -38.89
C ILE A 77 -8.69 3.27 -37.48
N LEU A 78 -9.63 3.25 -36.53
CA LEU A 78 -9.32 3.15 -35.12
C LEU A 78 -8.64 1.80 -34.86
N PRO A 79 -7.48 1.75 -34.18
CA PRO A 79 -6.98 0.47 -33.74
C PRO A 79 -7.96 -0.08 -32.73
N ASN A 80 -8.45 -1.29 -32.98
CA ASN A 80 -9.19 -2.06 -31.98
C ASN A 80 -8.35 -2.16 -30.70
N LEU A 81 -9.02 -2.11 -29.56
CA LEU A 81 -8.37 -2.36 -28.28
C LEU A 81 -7.65 -3.72 -28.35
N LYS A 82 -6.38 -3.71 -27.95
CA LYS A 82 -5.52 -4.87 -27.99
C LYS A 82 -5.70 -5.70 -26.72
N SER A 83 -5.18 -6.93 -26.73
CA SER A 83 -5.15 -7.80 -25.55
C SER A 83 -4.55 -7.11 -24.32
N SER A 84 -3.47 -6.35 -24.51
CA SER A 84 -2.80 -5.60 -23.42
C SER A 84 -3.67 -4.50 -22.84
N ASP A 85 -4.47 -3.81 -23.65
CA ASP A 85 -5.41 -2.79 -23.19
C ASP A 85 -6.49 -3.41 -22.31
N TYR A 86 -7.04 -4.57 -22.71
CA TYR A 86 -8.02 -5.31 -21.91
C TYR A 86 -7.44 -5.82 -20.58
N GLU A 87 -6.18 -6.26 -20.57
CA GLU A 87 -5.48 -6.66 -19.34
C GLU A 87 -5.30 -5.47 -18.38
N TYR A 88 -4.91 -4.30 -18.91
CA TYR A 88 -4.84 -3.07 -18.12
C TYR A 88 -6.22 -2.65 -17.59
N LEU A 89 -7.27 -2.74 -18.41
CA LEU A 89 -8.64 -2.44 -17.99
C LEU A 89 -9.13 -3.39 -16.89
N ASN A 90 -8.75 -4.67 -16.94
CA ASN A 90 -9.01 -5.62 -15.84
C ASN A 90 -8.27 -5.23 -14.56
N TYR A 91 -6.99 -4.82 -14.67
CA TYR A 91 -6.24 -4.28 -13.54
C TYR A 91 -6.93 -3.06 -12.92
N TRP A 92 -7.25 -2.06 -13.74
CA TRP A 92 -7.93 -0.85 -13.28
C TRP A 92 -9.28 -1.16 -12.61
N LEU A 93 -10.05 -2.10 -13.16
CA LEU A 93 -11.30 -2.56 -12.56
C LEU A 93 -11.07 -3.16 -11.16
N ASN A 94 -10.05 -4.00 -10.99
CA ASN A 94 -9.69 -4.54 -9.66
C ASN A 94 -9.33 -3.42 -8.68
N VAL A 95 -8.62 -2.36 -9.13
CA VAL A 95 -8.29 -1.20 -8.29
C VAL A 95 -9.53 -0.47 -7.80
N GLU A 96 -10.46 -0.16 -8.70
CA GLU A 96 -11.70 0.52 -8.34
C GLU A 96 -12.56 -0.34 -7.38
N LEU A 97 -12.57 -1.66 -7.55
CA LEU A 97 -13.33 -2.56 -6.67
C LEU A 97 -12.74 -2.61 -5.26
N GLU A 98 -11.42 -2.76 -5.15
CA GLU A 98 -10.71 -2.81 -3.87
C GLU A 98 -10.92 -1.51 -3.08
N ASN A 99 -10.72 -0.36 -3.72
CA ASN A 99 -10.93 0.95 -3.10
C ASN A 99 -12.35 1.17 -2.58
N ASN A 100 -13.34 0.52 -3.21
CA ASN A 100 -14.75 0.62 -2.84
C ASN A 100 -15.26 -0.60 -2.05
N LYS A 101 -14.39 -1.53 -1.64
CA LYS A 101 -14.71 -2.78 -0.93
C LYS A 101 -15.81 -3.60 -1.62
N LYS A 102 -15.75 -3.69 -2.95
CA LYS A 102 -16.72 -4.41 -3.79
C LYS A 102 -16.18 -5.76 -4.24
N LYS A 103 -17.06 -6.73 -4.42
CA LYS A 103 -16.68 -8.08 -4.86
C LYS A 103 -16.49 -8.14 -6.37
N PHE A 104 -15.40 -8.77 -6.79
CA PHE A 104 -15.09 -9.00 -8.21
C PHE A 104 -16.07 -9.98 -8.88
N SER A 105 -16.46 -11.05 -8.19
CA SER A 105 -17.39 -12.05 -8.73
C SER A 105 -18.74 -11.44 -9.15
N GLU A 106 -19.30 -10.57 -8.31
CA GLU A 106 -20.59 -9.91 -8.57
C GLU A 106 -20.53 -9.00 -9.80
N ILE A 107 -19.50 -8.18 -9.95
CA ILE A 107 -19.37 -7.32 -11.14
C ILE A 107 -19.06 -8.11 -12.41
N LYS A 108 -18.26 -9.18 -12.31
CA LYS A 108 -17.93 -10.03 -13.46
C LYS A 108 -19.20 -10.64 -14.08
N GLU A 109 -20.11 -11.14 -13.24
CA GLU A 109 -21.39 -11.67 -13.71
C GLU A 109 -22.23 -10.60 -14.44
N GLN A 110 -22.34 -9.41 -13.85
CA GLN A 110 -23.08 -8.30 -14.45
C GLN A 110 -22.47 -7.86 -15.79
N LEU A 111 -21.14 -7.76 -15.88
CA LEU A 111 -20.45 -7.42 -17.13
C LEU A 111 -20.65 -8.51 -18.18
N ASN A 112 -20.53 -9.79 -17.81
CA ASN A 112 -20.71 -10.90 -18.74
C ASN A 112 -22.07 -10.87 -19.45
N ASN A 113 -23.13 -10.49 -18.72
CA ASN A 113 -24.50 -10.48 -19.21
C ASN A 113 -24.87 -9.21 -19.98
N ASN A 114 -24.23 -8.08 -19.69
CA ASN A 114 -24.70 -6.76 -20.13
C ASN A 114 -23.72 -5.97 -20.99
N MET A 115 -22.55 -6.54 -21.32
CA MET A 115 -21.64 -5.95 -22.31
C MET A 115 -22.10 -6.23 -23.74
N LYS A 116 -21.92 -5.23 -24.62
CA LYS A 116 -22.15 -5.32 -26.06
C LYS A 116 -20.93 -4.79 -26.81
N ASN A 117 -20.74 -5.30 -28.03
CA ASN A 117 -19.73 -4.74 -28.94
C ASN A 117 -20.23 -3.37 -29.41
N ASP A 118 -19.31 -2.46 -29.68
CA ASP A 118 -19.64 -1.19 -30.32
C ASP A 118 -19.80 -1.35 -31.84
N GLU A 119 -20.44 -0.36 -32.46
CA GLU A 119 -20.70 -0.33 -33.89
C GLU A 119 -19.42 -0.30 -34.73
N ASN A 120 -18.33 0.28 -34.20
CA ASN A 120 -17.05 0.43 -34.91
C ASN A 120 -16.09 -0.73 -34.66
N SER A 121 -16.51 -1.77 -33.93
CA SER A 121 -15.70 -2.94 -33.58
C SER A 121 -14.41 -2.64 -32.82
N CYS A 122 -14.27 -1.45 -32.22
CA CYS A 122 -13.09 -1.09 -31.44
C CYS A 122 -13.01 -1.92 -30.15
N PHE A 123 -14.15 -2.08 -29.47
CA PHE A 123 -14.33 -2.87 -28.26
C PHE A 123 -14.95 -4.23 -28.61
N ASN A 124 -14.27 -5.28 -28.16
CA ASN A 124 -14.69 -6.66 -28.27
C ASN A 124 -15.04 -7.18 -26.87
N LYS A 125 -16.33 -7.39 -26.63
CA LYS A 125 -16.85 -7.87 -25.36
C LYS A 125 -16.29 -9.25 -25.00
N ASP A 126 -16.12 -10.13 -25.97
CA ASP A 126 -15.74 -11.52 -25.72
C ASP A 126 -14.26 -11.60 -25.35
N THR A 127 -13.39 -10.85 -26.03
CA THR A 127 -11.98 -10.68 -25.62
C THR A 127 -11.86 -10.05 -24.24
N PHE A 128 -12.66 -9.03 -23.92
CA PHE A 128 -12.59 -8.45 -22.57
C PHE A 128 -13.06 -9.44 -21.50
N LYS A 129 -14.12 -10.22 -21.75
CA LYS A 129 -14.58 -11.30 -20.83
C LYS A 129 -13.49 -12.32 -20.53
N GLU A 130 -12.70 -12.71 -21.54
CA GLU A 130 -11.57 -13.63 -21.35
C GLU A 130 -10.50 -13.05 -20.43
N LYS A 131 -10.28 -11.73 -20.48
CA LYS A 131 -9.31 -11.04 -19.62
C LYS A 131 -9.84 -10.72 -18.21
N LEU A 132 -11.15 -10.78 -17.97
CA LEU A 132 -11.74 -10.50 -16.66
C LEU A 132 -11.40 -11.57 -15.62
N HIS A 133 -10.52 -11.22 -14.69
CA HIS A 133 -10.15 -12.06 -13.55
C HIS A 133 -9.81 -11.23 -12.30
N HIS A 134 -10.04 -11.84 -11.13
CA HIS A 134 -9.61 -11.26 -9.87
C HIS A 134 -8.09 -11.34 -9.78
N ILE A 135 -7.45 -10.23 -9.40
CA ILE A 135 -6.00 -10.16 -9.24
C ILE A 135 -5.66 -10.40 -7.78
N GLU A 136 -4.77 -11.35 -7.53
CA GLU A 136 -4.31 -11.66 -6.18
C GLU A 136 -3.56 -10.48 -5.57
N LYS A 137 -3.66 -10.34 -4.25
CA LYS A 137 -3.15 -9.17 -3.50
C LYS A 137 -1.66 -8.91 -3.73
N SER A 138 -0.83 -9.95 -3.79
CA SER A 138 0.62 -9.82 -4.02
C SER A 138 0.92 -9.18 -5.38
N ASP A 139 0.24 -9.62 -6.44
CA ASP A 139 0.44 -9.06 -7.77
C ASP A 139 -0.15 -7.67 -7.89
N PHE A 140 -1.30 -7.46 -7.24
CA PHE A 140 -1.96 -6.17 -7.18
C PHE A 140 -1.03 -5.08 -6.62
N GLU A 141 -0.26 -5.37 -5.56
CA GLU A 141 0.74 -4.44 -5.03
C GLU A 141 1.84 -4.10 -6.05
N TYR A 142 2.30 -5.07 -6.83
CA TYR A 142 3.31 -4.86 -7.88
C TYR A 142 2.76 -4.08 -9.07
N MET A 143 1.53 -4.39 -9.51
CA MET A 143 0.85 -3.65 -10.57
C MET A 143 0.62 -2.19 -10.18
N ASN A 144 0.25 -1.92 -8.92
CA ASN A 144 0.11 -0.55 -8.42
C ASN A 144 1.42 0.25 -8.51
N ILE A 145 2.57 -0.39 -8.27
CA ILE A 145 3.88 0.25 -8.41
C ILE A 145 4.13 0.58 -9.89
N LEU A 146 3.95 -0.39 -10.79
CA LEU A 146 4.14 -0.20 -12.24
C LEU A 146 3.21 0.90 -12.79
N ASP A 147 1.93 0.86 -12.44
CA ASP A 147 0.95 1.86 -12.85
C ASP A 147 1.32 3.26 -12.35
N ASN A 148 1.78 3.40 -11.11
CA ASN A 148 2.27 4.68 -10.61
C ASN A 148 3.50 5.17 -11.37
N LEU A 149 4.45 4.29 -11.70
CA LEU A 149 5.62 4.63 -12.51
C LEU A 149 5.19 5.15 -13.89
N TYR A 150 4.35 4.40 -14.59
CA TYR A 150 3.88 4.78 -15.92
C TYR A 150 2.96 6.00 -15.95
N LYS A 151 2.15 6.24 -14.90
CA LYS A 151 1.37 7.47 -14.76
C LYS A 151 2.25 8.71 -14.63
N ASN A 152 3.30 8.64 -13.82
CA ASN A 152 4.25 9.76 -13.69
C ASN A 152 5.07 9.94 -14.97
N TYR A 153 5.44 8.85 -15.65
CA TYR A 153 6.06 8.92 -16.98
C TYR A 153 5.15 9.61 -18.01
N ALA A 154 3.87 9.21 -18.07
CA ALA A 154 2.89 9.81 -18.98
C ALA A 154 2.69 11.31 -18.71
N GLU A 155 2.71 11.73 -17.44
CA GLU A 155 2.69 13.16 -17.08
C GLU A 155 3.88 13.92 -17.65
N ILE A 156 5.10 13.36 -17.55
CA ILE A 156 6.31 13.99 -18.11
C ILE A 156 6.13 14.20 -19.62
N ILE A 157 5.66 13.18 -20.36
CA ILE A 157 5.45 13.30 -21.81
C ILE A 157 4.36 14.33 -22.15
N ILE A 158 3.22 14.27 -21.46
CA ILE A 158 2.09 15.17 -21.72
C ILE A 158 2.50 16.63 -21.47
N MET A 159 3.24 16.88 -20.40
CA MET A 159 3.77 18.22 -20.12
C MET A 159 4.79 18.66 -21.17
N GLY A 160 5.69 17.77 -21.58
CA GLY A 160 6.66 18.05 -22.64
C GLY A 160 6.02 18.37 -23.98
N THR A 161 4.86 17.78 -24.30
CA THR A 161 4.19 17.92 -25.61
C THR A 161 3.18 19.06 -25.68
N MET A 162 2.52 19.44 -24.58
CA MET A 162 1.47 20.47 -24.57
C MET A 162 1.97 21.89 -24.25
N GLY A 163 3.23 22.07 -23.85
CA GLY A 163 3.74 23.36 -23.40
C GLY A 163 3.39 23.66 -21.94
N SER A 164 4.32 24.30 -21.22
CA SER A 164 4.07 24.79 -19.88
C SER A 164 3.23 26.07 -19.97
N ASN A 165 1.93 26.00 -19.71
CA ASN A 165 1.09 27.18 -19.44
C ASN A 165 1.49 27.82 -18.08
N GLY A 166 2.75 28.25 -17.93
CA GLY A 166 3.31 28.77 -16.67
C GLY A 166 3.66 27.70 -15.63
N GLN A 167 3.95 26.46 -16.06
CA GLN A 167 4.28 25.31 -15.20
C GLN A 167 5.74 24.84 -15.32
N GLU A 168 6.66 25.79 -15.39
CA GLU A 168 8.11 25.53 -15.39
C GLU A 168 8.52 24.72 -14.13
N GLY A 169 9.39 23.72 -14.28
CA GLY A 169 9.86 22.86 -13.18
C GLY A 169 8.93 21.71 -12.75
N GLN A 170 7.76 21.53 -13.39
CA GLN A 170 6.87 20.40 -13.02
C GLN A 170 7.37 19.03 -13.48
N CYS A 171 8.16 18.95 -14.56
CA CYS A 171 8.72 17.67 -15.02
C CYS A 171 9.66 17.04 -13.98
N TYR A 172 10.47 17.86 -13.30
CA TYR A 172 11.31 17.42 -12.19
C TYR A 172 10.47 16.67 -11.13
N LYS A 173 9.32 17.22 -10.73
CA LYS A 173 8.44 16.64 -9.72
C LYS A 173 7.96 15.24 -10.08
N TYR A 174 7.58 15.00 -11.33
CA TYR A 174 7.16 13.66 -11.77
C TYR A 174 8.36 12.74 -11.97
N SER A 175 9.50 13.27 -12.45
CA SER A 175 10.77 12.54 -12.56
C SER A 175 11.25 12.04 -11.19
N GLU A 176 11.10 12.85 -10.15
CA GLU A 176 11.45 12.51 -8.77
C GLU A 176 10.52 11.43 -8.22
N LYS A 177 9.23 11.46 -8.55
CA LYS A 177 8.30 10.37 -8.21
C LYS A 177 8.66 9.06 -8.92
N CYS A 178 9.01 9.12 -10.21
CA CYS A 178 9.51 7.95 -10.94
C CYS A 178 10.74 7.37 -10.24
N TYR A 179 11.72 8.22 -9.92
CA TYR A 179 12.92 7.85 -9.19
C TYR A 179 12.61 7.17 -7.85
N ASN A 180 11.85 7.84 -6.97
CA ASN A 180 11.56 7.32 -5.63
C ASN A 180 10.79 5.99 -5.68
N ASN A 181 9.80 5.88 -6.57
CA ASN A 181 9.02 4.66 -6.73
C ASN A 181 9.85 3.51 -7.29
N TYR A 182 10.72 3.79 -8.26
CA TYR A 182 11.58 2.78 -8.88
C TYR A 182 12.58 2.21 -7.86
N GLU A 183 13.26 3.06 -7.10
CA GLU A 183 14.19 2.59 -6.07
C GLU A 183 13.50 1.79 -4.98
N SER A 184 12.35 2.27 -4.51
CA SER A 184 11.54 1.55 -3.53
C SER A 184 11.11 0.17 -4.06
N ALA A 185 10.81 0.06 -5.35
CA ALA A 185 10.45 -1.20 -6.00
C ALA A 185 11.62 -2.19 -6.04
N ILE A 186 12.82 -1.72 -6.43
CA ILE A 186 14.05 -2.52 -6.45
C ILE A 186 14.42 -2.99 -5.03
N MET A 187 14.28 -2.12 -4.03
CA MET A 187 14.54 -2.48 -2.63
C MET A 187 13.53 -3.50 -2.09
N LYS A 188 12.24 -3.38 -2.46
CA LYS A 188 11.17 -4.30 -2.02
C LYS A 188 11.32 -5.69 -2.66
N ASN A 189 11.85 -5.76 -3.87
CA ASN A 189 12.04 -7.02 -4.58
C ASN A 189 13.42 -7.10 -5.25
N PRO A 190 14.49 -7.39 -4.49
CA PRO A 190 15.86 -7.43 -5.03
C PRO A 190 16.11 -8.61 -5.99
N GLY A 191 15.15 -9.53 -6.15
CA GLY A 191 15.26 -10.70 -7.01
C GLY A 191 15.16 -10.36 -8.50
N LYS A 192 16.31 -10.40 -9.20
CA LYS A 192 16.44 -10.07 -10.64
C LYS A 192 15.75 -11.04 -11.62
N ASN A 193 15.15 -12.14 -11.16
CA ASN A 193 14.54 -13.16 -12.03
C ASN A 193 13.01 -13.27 -11.86
N THR A 194 12.36 -12.20 -11.40
CA THR A 194 10.90 -12.14 -11.27
C THR A 194 10.28 -11.41 -12.45
N ASP A 195 9.05 -11.77 -12.82
CA ASP A 195 8.30 -11.06 -13.87
C ASP A 195 8.12 -9.57 -13.53
N PHE A 196 7.91 -9.24 -12.25
CA PHE A 196 7.88 -7.85 -11.80
C PHE A 196 9.21 -7.13 -12.06
N TYR A 197 10.35 -7.76 -11.80
CA TYR A 197 11.66 -7.18 -12.09
C TYR A 197 11.86 -6.94 -13.60
N LYS A 198 11.45 -7.88 -14.45
CA LYS A 198 11.51 -7.70 -15.92
C LYS A 198 10.69 -6.49 -16.36
N ALA A 199 9.48 -6.33 -15.82
CA ALA A 199 8.65 -5.15 -16.09
C ALA A 199 9.29 -3.84 -15.59
N LEU A 200 9.94 -3.85 -14.43
CA LEU A 200 10.70 -2.69 -13.94
C LEU A 200 11.86 -2.31 -14.88
N GLN A 201 12.59 -3.29 -15.41
CA GLN A 201 13.67 -3.02 -16.36
C GLN A 201 13.14 -2.42 -17.66
N LYS A 202 12.03 -2.94 -18.20
CA LYS A 202 11.38 -2.33 -19.38
C LYS A 202 10.90 -0.90 -19.11
N PHE A 203 10.39 -0.63 -17.90
CA PHE A 203 10.10 0.74 -17.49
C PHE A 203 11.36 1.61 -17.44
N LYS A 204 12.47 1.10 -16.86
CA LYS A 204 13.75 1.81 -16.80
C LYS A 204 14.25 2.20 -18.19
N GLU A 205 14.19 1.28 -19.14
CA GLU A 205 14.56 1.50 -20.54
C GLU A 205 13.70 2.61 -21.17
N LYS A 206 12.37 2.54 -21.03
CA LYS A 206 11.45 3.60 -21.50
C LYS A 206 11.76 4.94 -20.85
N TYR A 207 12.01 4.98 -19.55
CA TYR A 207 12.33 6.22 -18.84
C TYR A 207 13.67 6.80 -19.28
N ILE A 208 14.70 5.98 -19.50
CA ILE A 208 16.00 6.44 -20.01
C ILE A 208 15.87 6.98 -21.43
N SER A 209 14.99 6.43 -22.26
CA SER A 209 14.75 6.93 -23.62
C SER A 209 14.23 8.38 -23.65
N LEU A 210 13.72 8.91 -22.53
CA LEU A 210 13.37 10.32 -22.41
C LEU A 210 14.58 11.26 -22.60
N TYR A 211 15.78 10.82 -22.27
CA TYR A 211 17.00 11.63 -22.42
C TYR A 211 17.41 11.81 -23.88
N ASP A 212 17.02 10.87 -24.75
CA ASP A 212 17.31 10.89 -26.19
C ASP A 212 16.17 11.52 -27.01
N TYR A 213 15.07 11.90 -26.35
CA TYR A 213 13.89 12.43 -27.02
C TYR A 213 14.05 13.94 -27.26
N ASP A 214 14.55 14.31 -28.45
CA ASP A 214 14.75 15.70 -28.88
C ASP A 214 13.49 16.58 -28.74
N MET A 215 12.30 15.99 -28.74
CA MET A 215 11.03 16.72 -28.60
C MET A 215 10.71 17.15 -27.15
N LEU A 216 11.40 16.65 -26.12
CA LEU A 216 11.33 17.25 -24.78
C LEU A 216 12.10 18.58 -24.67
N VAL A 217 13.04 18.81 -25.61
CA VAL A 217 13.94 19.97 -25.61
C VAL A 217 13.14 21.24 -25.88
N GLY A 218 12.78 21.91 -24.79
CA GLY A 218 12.13 23.23 -24.82
C GLY A 218 11.20 23.50 -23.64
N ILE A 219 10.66 22.47 -22.96
CA ILE A 219 9.65 22.63 -21.89
C ILE A 219 9.99 21.81 -20.63
N CYS A 220 10.52 20.59 -20.81
CA CYS A 220 11.19 19.87 -19.73
C CYS A 220 12.69 19.93 -20.03
N ASP A 221 13.50 20.64 -19.23
CA ASP A 221 14.95 20.47 -19.36
C ASP A 221 15.27 19.01 -18.98
N THR A 222 15.66 18.21 -19.96
CA THR A 222 15.99 16.79 -19.74
C THR A 222 17.16 16.63 -18.77
N LYS A 223 17.98 17.69 -18.58
CA LYS A 223 19.02 17.74 -17.56
C LYS A 223 18.46 17.86 -16.14
N GLU A 224 17.24 18.36 -16.00
CA GLU A 224 16.54 18.42 -14.71
C GLU A 224 15.85 17.08 -14.38
N LEU A 225 15.61 16.19 -15.34
CA LEU A 225 14.99 14.90 -15.03
C LEU A 225 15.90 14.05 -14.13
N LYS A 226 15.35 13.64 -12.99
CA LYS A 226 16.09 12.82 -12.02
C LYS A 226 16.46 11.47 -12.63
N LYS A 227 17.75 11.19 -12.71
CA LYS A 227 18.30 9.95 -13.27
C LYS A 227 18.02 8.76 -12.36
N LEU A 228 17.51 7.67 -12.93
CA LEU A 228 17.41 6.40 -12.23
C LEU A 228 18.82 5.83 -12.03
N ARG A 229 19.12 5.40 -10.80
CA ARG A 229 20.38 4.75 -10.46
C ARG A 229 20.48 3.34 -11.06
N SER A 230 21.69 2.80 -11.07
CA SER A 230 21.86 1.38 -11.36
C SER A 230 21.26 0.53 -10.24
N ASP A 231 20.87 -0.69 -10.56
CA ASP A 231 20.30 -1.59 -9.55
C ASP A 231 21.35 -1.94 -8.51
N GLU A 232 22.61 -2.07 -8.94
CA GLU A 232 23.78 -2.29 -8.10
C GLU A 232 23.95 -1.16 -7.07
N GLU A 233 23.87 0.10 -7.49
CA GLU A 233 23.96 1.27 -6.59
C GLU A 233 22.83 1.29 -5.55
N ILE A 234 21.61 0.96 -5.97
CA ILE A 234 20.45 0.91 -5.08
C ILE A 234 20.64 -0.20 -4.04
N LEU A 235 21.06 -1.40 -4.46
CA LEU A 235 21.28 -2.56 -3.59
C LEU A 235 22.47 -2.37 -2.64
N GLU A 236 23.54 -1.70 -3.09
CA GLU A 236 24.65 -1.32 -2.22
C GLU A 236 24.18 -0.33 -1.14
N THR A 237 23.37 0.65 -1.51
CA THR A 237 22.78 1.62 -0.56
C THR A 237 21.90 0.90 0.46
N LEU A 238 21.04 -0.03 0.03
CA LEU A 238 20.22 -0.86 0.90
C LEU A 238 21.08 -1.68 1.88
N SER A 239 22.17 -2.29 1.39
CA SER A 239 23.10 -3.06 2.21
C SER A 239 23.76 -2.22 3.30
N LYS A 240 24.20 -1.00 2.95
CA LYS A 240 24.75 -0.02 3.92
C LYS A 240 23.71 0.38 4.97
N MET A 241 22.48 0.66 4.56
CA MET A 241 21.38 1.01 5.49
C MET A 241 21.09 -0.12 6.49
N ILE A 242 21.02 -1.37 6.02
CA ILE A 242 20.83 -2.54 6.89
C ILE A 242 22.00 -2.71 7.86
N ALA A 243 23.24 -2.56 7.38
CA ALA A 243 24.43 -2.66 8.23
C ALA A 243 24.45 -1.59 9.33
N GLU A 244 24.10 -0.35 9.02
CA GLU A 244 23.97 0.72 10.01
C GLU A 244 22.86 0.47 11.02
N GLN A 245 21.70 -0.01 10.56
CA GLN A 245 20.59 -0.36 11.46
C GLN A 245 21.01 -1.48 12.43
N ASN A 246 21.74 -2.49 11.95
CA ASN A 246 22.26 -3.57 12.77
C ASN A 246 23.32 -3.07 13.77
N ARG A 247 24.20 -2.14 13.37
CA ARG A 247 25.15 -1.48 14.29
C ARG A 247 24.43 -0.68 15.37
N LYS A 248 23.42 0.11 15.01
CA LYS A 248 22.61 0.87 15.98
C LYS A 248 21.86 -0.06 16.94
N LYS A 249 21.27 -1.15 16.45
CA LYS A 249 20.60 -2.17 17.28
C LYS A 249 21.58 -2.90 18.22
N SER A 250 22.78 -3.21 17.76
CA SER A 250 23.86 -3.77 18.58
C SER A 250 24.33 -2.79 19.67
N MET A 251 24.43 -1.50 19.35
CA MET A 251 24.79 -0.47 20.32
C MET A 251 23.74 -0.30 21.43
N VAL A 252 22.44 -0.35 21.08
CA VAL A 252 21.32 -0.25 22.05
C VAL A 252 21.21 -1.50 22.94
N THR A 253 21.52 -2.69 22.41
CA THR A 253 21.49 -3.94 23.19
C THR A 253 22.66 -4.07 24.16
N ASN A 254 23.85 -3.54 23.83
CA ASN A 254 25.01 -3.53 24.72
C ASN A 254 24.98 -2.45 25.82
N THR A 255 24.10 -1.44 25.73
CA THR A 255 23.98 -0.39 26.76
C THR A 255 22.96 -0.67 27.86
N LEU A 256 22.09 -1.68 27.72
CA LEU A 256 21.10 -2.03 28.76
C LEU A 256 21.55 -3.11 29.75
N VAL A 257 22.68 -3.79 29.51
CA VAL A 257 23.14 -4.89 30.36
C VAL A 257 23.98 -4.45 31.59
N PRO A 258 24.76 -3.35 31.61
CA PRO A 258 25.56 -3.02 32.79
C PRO A 258 24.87 -2.16 33.87
N THR A 259 23.66 -1.63 33.65
CA THR A 259 23.04 -0.70 34.61
C THR A 259 22.20 -1.39 35.70
N ILE A 260 21.74 -2.61 35.47
CA ILE A 260 21.00 -3.40 36.48
C ILE A 260 21.98 -4.02 37.50
N GLY A 261 23.19 -4.39 37.09
CA GLY A 261 24.22 -4.93 37.99
C GLY A 261 24.84 -3.90 38.94
N LEU A 262 25.01 -2.66 38.48
CA LEU A 262 25.59 -1.58 39.28
C LEU A 262 24.63 -1.07 40.37
N THR A 263 23.32 -0.97 40.10
CA THR A 263 22.34 -0.51 41.10
C THR A 263 22.06 -1.52 42.21
N SER A 264 22.19 -2.82 41.92
CA SER A 264 22.04 -3.89 42.93
C SER A 264 23.19 -3.94 43.93
N SER A 265 24.42 -3.63 43.49
CA SER A 265 25.63 -3.68 44.34
C SER A 265 25.64 -2.60 45.43
N PHE A 266 25.05 -1.42 45.19
CA PHE A 266 24.94 -0.36 46.20
C PHE A 266 23.98 -0.72 47.35
N ILE A 267 22.96 -1.55 47.10
CA ILE A 267 22.00 -2.00 48.14
C ILE A 267 22.68 -2.97 49.12
N PHE A 268 23.52 -3.88 48.61
CA PHE A 268 24.25 -4.81 49.47
C PHE A 268 25.35 -4.11 50.28
N LEU A 269 26.14 -3.21 49.67
CA LEU A 269 27.16 -2.46 50.40
C LEU A 269 26.55 -1.55 51.49
N TYR A 270 25.36 -1.00 51.27
CA TYR A 270 24.63 -0.25 52.30
C TYR A 270 24.30 -1.09 53.56
N MET A 271 24.07 -2.40 53.42
CA MET A 271 23.68 -3.25 54.56
C MET A 271 24.88 -3.77 55.38
N PHE A 272 26.10 -3.77 54.80
CA PHE A 272 27.28 -4.39 55.42
C PHE A 272 28.43 -3.42 55.76
N THR A 273 28.33 -2.13 55.40
CA THR A 273 29.37 -1.13 55.67
C THR A 273 29.04 -0.31 56.92
N PRO A 274 30.00 0.06 57.80
CA PRO A 274 29.76 0.84 59.02
C PRO A 274 29.04 2.19 58.81
N PHE A 275 29.08 2.72 57.58
CA PHE A 275 28.34 3.92 57.16
C PHE A 275 26.81 3.74 57.15
N GLY A 276 26.30 2.52 56.87
CA GLY A 276 24.85 2.25 56.84
C GLY A 276 24.18 2.33 58.21
N THR A 277 24.87 1.85 59.26
CA THR A 277 24.43 1.94 60.66
C THR A 277 24.42 3.38 61.16
N TRP A 278 25.40 4.19 60.73
CA TRP A 278 25.49 5.61 61.08
C TRP A 278 24.30 6.42 60.55
N ILE A 279 23.86 6.17 59.31
CA ILE A 279 22.70 6.86 58.70
C ILE A 279 21.39 6.49 59.41
N ARG A 280 21.16 5.20 59.75
CA ARG A 280 19.95 4.79 60.50
C ARG A 280 19.88 5.44 61.88
N SER A 281 21.02 5.63 62.55
CA SER A 281 21.07 6.27 63.87
C SER A 281 20.71 7.76 63.87
N LYS A 282 20.74 8.42 62.70
CA LYS A 282 20.42 9.85 62.53
C LYS A 282 18.94 10.12 62.27
N ILE A 283 18.14 9.10 61.95
CA ILE A 283 16.70 9.23 61.71
C ILE A 283 15.96 8.95 63.03
N LYS A 284 15.86 9.97 63.90
CA LYS A 284 14.99 9.91 65.09
C LYS A 284 13.53 10.17 64.67
N PRO A 285 12.55 9.38 65.15
CA PRO A 285 11.14 9.74 65.00
C PRO A 285 10.84 10.97 65.87
N ARG A 286 10.24 12.01 65.28
CA ARG A 286 9.80 13.21 65.99
C ARG A 286 8.42 12.92 66.57
N ASN A 287 8.36 12.73 67.89
CA ASN A 287 7.11 12.73 68.66
C ASN A 287 6.49 14.13 68.61
N ASN A 288 5.22 14.22 68.20
CA ASN A 288 4.34 15.32 68.60
C ASN A 288 3.36 14.78 69.65
N VAL A 289 3.18 15.58 70.71
CA VAL A 289 2.55 15.25 71.98
C VAL A 289 1.09 15.74 72.01
N ILE A 290 0.17 14.82 72.35
CA ILE A 290 -1.05 14.92 73.21
C ILE A 290 -2.09 16.03 72.97
N SER A 291 -3.37 15.62 72.82
CA SER A 291 -4.46 16.10 73.69
C SER A 291 -5.44 14.95 74.00
N GLN A 292 -6.16 15.14 75.10
CA GLN A 292 -6.63 14.15 76.08
C GLN A 292 -8.12 13.78 75.93
N SER A 293 -8.46 12.54 76.34
CA SER A 293 -9.71 12.03 76.96
C SER A 293 -10.14 10.72 76.29
N GLU A 294 -10.62 9.66 76.95
CA GLU A 294 -10.83 9.33 78.36
C GLU A 294 -10.98 7.79 78.45
N LYS A 295 -10.53 7.22 79.58
CA LYS A 295 -11.06 6.02 80.28
C LYS A 295 -10.78 4.58 79.76
N ARG A 296 -9.79 3.98 80.45
CA ARG A 296 -9.79 2.69 81.22
C ARG A 296 -10.22 1.38 80.51
N HIS A 297 -9.27 0.47 80.28
CA HIS A 297 -8.94 -0.76 81.07
C HIS A 297 -9.94 -1.93 80.83
N HIS A 298 -9.61 -2.94 80.02
CA HIS A 298 -8.84 -4.18 80.31
C HIS A 298 -9.65 -5.27 81.07
N PRO A 299 -9.27 -6.57 81.04
CA PRO A 299 -8.71 -7.42 79.97
C PRO A 299 -9.25 -8.89 80.08
N LEU A 300 -8.47 -9.89 79.60
CA LEU A 300 -8.56 -11.36 79.80
C LEU A 300 -9.31 -12.10 78.68
N GLU A 301 -8.90 -13.25 78.15
CA GLU A 301 -7.79 -14.19 78.42
C GLU A 301 -7.77 -15.24 77.29
N HIS A 302 -6.59 -15.79 76.97
CA HIS A 302 -6.25 -17.22 76.78
C HIS A 302 -7.21 -18.19 76.01
N THR A 303 -6.83 -19.17 75.17
CA THR A 303 -5.56 -19.89 74.85
C THR A 303 -5.89 -21.07 73.88
N TYR A 304 -4.91 -21.50 73.06
CA TYR A 304 -4.67 -22.84 72.43
C TYR A 304 -5.57 -23.45 71.30
N ASP A 305 -5.01 -23.49 70.08
CA ASP A 305 -4.53 -24.63 69.22
C ASP A 305 -5.12 -26.08 69.34
N PRO A 306 -4.88 -27.02 68.37
CA PRO A 306 -4.98 -27.03 66.89
C PRO A 306 -5.65 -28.34 66.33
N GLU A 307 -5.55 -28.55 64.99
CA GLU A 307 -5.69 -29.82 64.22
C GLU A 307 -7.10 -30.35 63.81
N LYS A 308 -7.32 -30.53 62.49
CA LYS A 308 -7.38 -31.83 61.77
C LYS A 308 -8.05 -31.73 60.39
N ASN A 309 -7.30 -32.18 59.38
CA ASN A 309 -7.61 -33.21 58.36
C ASN A 309 -9.01 -33.32 57.68
N ASN A 310 -8.89 -33.52 56.37
CA ASN A 310 -9.61 -34.48 55.51
C ASN A 310 -10.78 -34.02 54.62
N ASP A 311 -10.59 -34.35 53.34
CA ASP A 311 -11.50 -35.03 52.41
C ASP A 311 -12.71 -34.30 51.80
N ALA A 312 -12.58 -34.12 50.47
CA ALA A 312 -13.53 -34.53 49.44
C ALA A 312 -15.02 -34.14 49.56
N LYS A 313 -15.46 -33.22 48.70
CA LYS A 313 -16.52 -33.48 47.69
C LYS A 313 -16.82 -32.28 46.80
N ASN A 314 -16.80 -32.55 45.50
CA ASN A 314 -17.40 -31.82 44.38
C ASN A 314 -18.98 -31.93 44.47
N PRO A 315 -19.83 -31.51 43.51
CA PRO A 315 -20.15 -30.17 42.98
C PRO A 315 -21.69 -29.92 42.71
N TYR A 316 -22.06 -28.72 42.25
CA TYR A 316 -23.22 -28.32 41.38
C TYR A 316 -24.70 -28.16 41.86
N ASN A 317 -25.37 -27.31 41.05
CA ASN A 317 -26.81 -26.97 40.84
C ASN A 317 -27.42 -25.91 41.76
N ILE A 318 -28.17 -24.90 41.27
CA ILE A 318 -29.56 -24.97 40.75
C ILE A 318 -29.87 -23.66 39.95
N SER A 319 -30.36 -23.75 38.69
CA SER A 319 -31.71 -23.47 38.13
C SER A 319 -32.21 -22.02 37.96
N TYR A 320 -32.86 -21.81 36.80
CA TYR A 320 -33.55 -20.62 36.29
C TYR A 320 -34.97 -20.39 36.87
N GLY A 321 -35.43 -19.15 36.76
CA GLY A 321 -36.84 -18.71 36.67
C GLY A 321 -37.09 -17.37 37.38
N PRO A 322 -38.12 -16.58 37.02
CA PRO A 322 -39.17 -16.76 36.00
C PRO A 322 -38.99 -15.91 34.72
#